data_AF-A0A9N9PF49-F1
#
_entry.id   AF-A0A9N9PF49-F1
#
_cell.length_a   1.000
_cell.length_b   1.000
_cell.length_c   1.000
_cell.angle_alpha   90.00
_cell.angle_beta   90.00
_cell.angle_gamma   90.00
#
_symmetry.space_group_name_H-M   'P 1'
#
loop_
_entity.id
_entity.type
_entity.pdbx_description
1 polymer ?
#
loop_
_entity_poly.entity_id
_entity_poly.type
_entity_poly.pdbx_seq_one_letter_code
_entity_poly.pdbx_strand_id
1 'polypeptide(L)' 'HRTGCLVGCLRKLQRWTHTSIFDEYRRFSCPKSRSMDQQFIELFDASQVWKLVDRDHLPKWEEL' A
#
# COMPACT_ATOMS: atom_id res chain seq x y z
N HIS A 1 -9.30 1.25 8.99
CA HIS A 1 -8.41 0.07 9.20
C HIS A 1 -8.25 -0.72 7.90
N ARG A 2 -9.18 -1.61 7.53
CA ARG A 2 -9.06 -2.49 6.35
C ARG A 2 -8.78 -1.74 5.03
N THR A 3 -9.55 -0.69 4.72
CA THR A 3 -9.34 0.11 3.50
C THR A 3 -7.97 0.77 3.47
N GLY A 4 -7.54 1.39 4.56
CA GLY A 4 -6.20 2.00 4.65
C GLY A 4 -5.08 0.97 4.54
N CYS A 5 -5.28 -0.24 5.07
CA CYS A 5 -4.34 -1.35 4.94
C CYS A 5 -4.21 -1.82 3.47
N LEU A 6 -5.34 -2.00 2.78
CA LEU A 6 -5.37 -2.35 1.36
C LEU A 6 -4.71 -1.26 0.49
N VAL A 7 -5.05 0.01 0.72
CA VAL A 7 -4.44 1.13 0.00
C VAL A 7 -2.95 1.21 0.27
N GLY A 8 -2.50 1.00 1.51
CA GLY A 8 -1.07 0.96 1.83
C GLY A 8 -0.32 -0.14 1.07
N CYS A 9 -0.92 -1.32 0.92
CA CYS A 9 -0.36 -2.40 0.09
C CYS A 9 -0.32 -2.02 -1.40
N LEU A 10 -1.34 -1.31 -1.90
CA LEU A 10 -1.34 -0.76 -3.25
C LEU A 10 -0.23 0.27 -3.46
N ARG A 11 0.00 1.18 -2.51
CA ARG A 11 1.10 2.15 -2.57
C ARG A 11 2.47 1.46 -2.58
N LYS A 12 2.60 0.33 -1.88
CA LYS A 12 3.81 -0.51 -1.93
C LYS A 12 4.04 -1.09 -3.33
N LEU A 13 2.99 -1.52 -4.03
CA LEU A 13 3.07 -1.93 -5.45
C LEU A 13 3.50 -0.77 -6.35
N GLN A 14 3.02 0.44 -6.04
CA GLN A 14 3.43 1.69 -6.71
C GLN A 14 4.84 2.17 -6.31
N ARG A 15 5.60 1.37 -5.55
CA ARG A 15 6.97 1.67 -5.10
C ARG A 15 7.11 2.96 -4.27
N TRP A 16 6.04 3.36 -3.56
CA TRP A 16 6.14 4.44 -2.59
C TRP A 16 7.05 4.03 -1.42
N THR A 17 7.70 5.01 -0.78
CA THR A 17 8.47 4.77 0.44
C THR A 17 7.55 4.43 1.62
N HIS A 18 8.02 3.59 2.55
CA HIS A 18 7.25 3.27 3.76
C HIS A 18 6.86 4.52 4.56
N THR A 19 7.72 5.53 4.61
CA THR A 19 7.43 6.81 5.27
C THR A 19 6.20 7.49 4.66
N SER A 20 6.15 7.65 3.33
CA SER A 20 5.02 8.26 2.63
C SER A 20 3.74 7.42 2.77
N ILE A 21 3.87 6.10 2.72
CA ILE A 21 2.73 5.17 2.90
C ILE A 21 2.12 5.31 4.29
N PHE A 22 2.95 5.31 5.33
CA PHE A 22 2.46 5.39 6.71
C PHE A 22 1.93 6.78 7.06
N ASP A 23 2.47 7.83 6.44
CA ASP A 23 1.91 9.17 6.55
C ASP A 23 0.49 9.25 5.98
N GLU A 24 0.30 8.75 4.74
CA GLU A 24 -1.02 8.66 4.10
C GLU A 24 -1.99 7.82 4.94
N TYR A 25 -1.57 6.64 5.39
CA TYR A 25 -2.39 5.78 6.24
C TYR A 25 -2.84 6.50 7.51
N ARG A 26 -1.93 7.16 8.25
CA ARG A 26 -2.27 7.85 9.50
C ARG A 26 -3.19 9.03 9.25
N ARG A 27 -2.96 9.79 8.18
CA ARG A 27 -3.82 10.92 7.77
C ARG A 27 -5.28 10.48 7.60
N PHE A 28 -5.51 9.33 6.96
CA PHE A 28 -6.87 8.84 6.67
C PHE A 28 -7.47 7.89 7.72
N SER A 29 -6.66 7.35 8.63
CA SER A 29 -7.14 6.44 9.70
C SER A 29 -7.27 7.12 11.07
N CYS A 30 -6.84 8.37 11.19
CA CYS A 30 -7.01 9.19 12.39
C CYS A 30 -8.49 9.28 12.80
N PRO A 31 -8.81 9.24 14.11
CA PRO A 31 -7.91 9.07 15.26
C PRO A 31 -7.63 7.60 15.62
N LYS A 32 -8.15 6.64 14.84
CA LYS A 32 -8.13 5.22 15.18
C LYS A 32 -6.97 4.46 14.54
N SER A 33 -5.88 5.12 14.16
CA SER A 33 -4.71 4.49 13.52
C SER A 33 -4.17 3.33 14.36
N ARG A 34 -3.87 2.18 13.72
CA ARG A 34 -3.35 0.99 14.42
C ARG A 34 -1.93 0.68 13.94
N SER A 35 -1.02 0.35 14.87
CA SER A 35 0.34 -0.08 14.53
C SER A 35 0.34 -1.40 13.76
N MET A 36 -0.56 -2.33 14.11
CA MET A 36 -0.71 -3.63 13.43
C MET A 36 -1.04 -3.49 11.94
N ASP A 37 -1.84 -2.49 11.54
CA ASP A 37 -2.13 -2.23 10.12
C ASP A 37 -0.86 -1.75 9.39
N GLN A 38 -0.04 -0.89 10.01
CA GLN A 38 1.23 -0.43 9.44
C GLN A 38 2.25 -1.58 9.31
N GLN A 39 2.34 -2.44 10.33
CA GLN A 39 3.17 -3.64 10.30
C GLN A 39 2.71 -4.63 9.21
N PHE A 40 1.39 -4.78 9.01
CA PHE A 40 0.88 -5.60 7.91
C PHE A 40 1.34 -5.06 6.55
N ILE A 41 1.20 -3.75 6.32
CA ILE A 41 1.67 -3.11 5.08
C ILE A 41 3.19 -3.31 4.88
N GLU A 42 3.97 -3.18 5.97
CA GLU A 42 5.42 -3.40 5.96
C GLU A 42 5.80 -4.82 5.55
N LEU A 43 5.12 -5.83 6.10
CA LEU A 43 5.42 -7.24 5.87
C LEU A 43 4.75 -7.82 4.62
N PHE A 44 3.79 -7.11 4.01
CA PHE A 44 3.09 -7.58 2.82
C PHE A 44 4.05 -7.85 1.65
N ASP A 45 4.11 -9.09 1.17
CA ASP A 45 4.93 -9.48 0.01
C ASP A 45 4.25 -9.08 -1.31
N ALA A 46 4.59 -7.90 -1.81
CA ALA A 46 4.11 -7.36 -3.07
C ALA A 46 4.49 -8.21 -4.30
N SER A 47 5.51 -9.08 -4.20
CA SER A 47 5.96 -9.92 -5.33
C SER A 47 4.90 -10.94 -5.76
N GLN A 48 4.03 -11.38 -4.84
CA GLN A 48 2.96 -12.32 -5.15
C GLN A 48 1.88 -11.71 -6.03
N VAL A 49 1.64 -10.40 -5.90
CA VAL A 49 0.63 -9.70 -6.71
C VAL A 49 1.03 -9.66 -8.17
N TRP A 50 2.31 -9.39 -8.46
CA TRP A 50 2.82 -9.32 -9.83
C TRP A 50 2.71 -10.63 -10.61
N LYS A 51 2.51 -11.77 -9.94
CA LYS A 51 2.25 -13.08 -10.57
C LYS A 51 0.81 -13.21 -11.09
N LEU A 52 -0.11 -12.41 -10.55
CA LEU A 52 -1.55 -12.49 -10.82
C LEU A 52 -2.05 -11.33 -11.70
N VAL A 53 -1.25 -10.27 -11.83
CA VAL A 53 -1.63 -9.08 -12.58
C VAL A 53 -1.39 -9.27 -14.07
N ASP A 54 -2.43 -9.02 -14.85
CA ASP A 54 -2.31 -8.85 -16.29
C ASP A 54 -1.68 -7.48 -16.59
N ARG A 55 -0.52 -7.51 -17.27
CA ARG A 55 0.25 -6.30 -17.56
C ARG A 55 -0.40 -5.43 -18.63
N ASP A 56 -1.24 -5.99 -19.50
CA ASP A 56 -1.91 -5.23 -20.56
C ASP A 56 -3.01 -4.31 -19.99
N HIS A 57 -3.51 -4.64 -18.79
CA HIS A 57 -4.54 -3.89 -18.08
C HIS A 57 -3.98 -3.04 -16.94
N LEU A 58 -2.66 -2.91 -16.83
CA LEU A 58 -2.05 -2.09 -15.79
C LEU A 58 -2.37 -0.60 -16.03
N PRO A 59 -2.91 0.11 -15.01
CA PRO A 59 -3.01 1.55 -15.08
C PRO A 59 -1.62 2.16 -15.24
N LYS A 60 -1.54 3.23 -16.04
CA LYS A 60 -0.33 4.05 -16.19
C LYS A 60 -0.11 4.86 -14.91
N TRP A 61 0.42 4.22 -13.88
CA TRP A 61 0.98 4.93 -12.73
C TRP A 61 2.16 5.75 -13.25
N GLU A 62 2.19 7.05 -12.96
CA GLU A 62 3.37 7.86 -13.29
C GLU A 62 4.58 7.22 -12.59
N GLU A 63 5.56 6.79 -13.38
CA GLU A 63 6.85 6.37 -12.86
C GLU A 63 7.52 7.61 -12.27
N LEU A 64 7.76 7.59 -10.95
CA LEU A 64 8.63 8.57 -10.29
C LEU A 64 10.09 8.32 -10.66
#